data_AF-A0A1F3KQ75-F1
#
_entry.id   AF-A0A1F3KQ75-F1
#
_cell.length_a   1.000
_cell.length_b   1.000
_cell.length_c   1.000
_cell.angle_alpha   90.00
_cell.angle_beta   90.00
_cell.angle_gamma   90.00
#
_symmetry.space_group_name_H-M   'P 1'
#
loop_
_entity.id
_entity.type
_entity.pdbx_description
1 polymer ?
#
loop_
_entity_poly.entity_id
_entity_poly.type
_entity_poly.pdbx_seq_one_letter_code
_entity_poly.pdbx_strand_id
1 'polypeptide(L)'
;MRQQICTAIIFIAFFNFFSGSLFAQKPSWIEFDQRRVEYPESQYLVGYYSDHYNKKEPLQQQFQVLLNYARSEIIESIVVSVASITTLSTSESSQSYNQSLSQNTSSLSKAELVGLKTETWHDTRNDEIHAIAIIDRGELLRHYRVKLENKQLETESRLKEADELKLAGKKNEALTAYFECLPKLREMEEFQSIILGLQRQADNADLTRLEASTRKGIREILGSNASNLDEACFLIAESVSSQAGSADLVVKVFAPTYQETKMSSAFSVRVMNLVQARIASKGIRTSQAVNAASGDYNGILTGTYWKEGEYLRIIYTLRKISTNEVVASAESVLPARWLTSNGIKWLPENFEEAGERNKSFAKDELVGGGLHLEVWTNKGDENLLFQENEEMKIYVRVNRSCYLRFVYYLADGTRTLLFDDYFISADQANRVVELPETFICSEPFGIENMQVNALTKPFEPLNTVEQEGYQIISDGVGAIVAKTRGFKRASDQVLKAERRLTISTFPSGTIK
;
A
#
# COMPACT_ATOMS: atom_id res chain seq x y z
N MET A 1 79.83 16.83 -39.61
CA MET A 1 78.99 17.92 -40.18
C MET A 1 77.65 17.30 -40.48
N ARG A 2 76.54 17.70 -39.83
CA ARG A 2 75.60 18.76 -40.32
C ARG A 2 75.35 18.60 -41.83
N GLN A 3 74.14 18.41 -42.37
CA GLN A 3 72.83 18.95 -42.00
C GLN A 3 71.72 18.29 -42.86
N GLN A 4 70.48 18.40 -42.36
CA GLN A 4 69.18 18.59 -43.05
C GLN A 4 68.63 17.47 -43.96
N ILE A 5 67.53 16.78 -43.60
CA ILE A 5 66.10 17.19 -43.53
C ILE A 5 65.52 17.57 -44.90
N CYS A 6 64.68 16.70 -45.47
CA CYS A 6 63.27 17.00 -45.81
C CYS A 6 62.55 15.83 -46.54
N THR A 7 61.45 15.37 -45.93
CA THR A 7 60.16 14.93 -46.51
C THR A 7 60.07 13.85 -47.60
N ALA A 8 59.41 12.73 -47.26
CA ALA A 8 58.12 12.33 -47.84
C ALA A 8 57.48 11.20 -46.98
N ILE A 9 56.33 11.49 -46.37
CA ILE A 9 55.48 10.54 -45.65
C ILE A 9 54.42 10.04 -46.63
N ILE A 10 54.36 8.73 -46.87
CA ILE A 10 53.22 8.06 -47.52
C ILE A 10 52.58 7.14 -46.48
N PHE A 11 51.35 7.48 -46.12
CA PHE A 11 50.47 6.72 -45.24
C PHE A 11 49.74 5.67 -46.10
N ILE A 12 49.91 4.37 -45.81
CA ILE A 12 49.02 3.32 -46.31
C ILE A 12 48.27 2.73 -45.12
N ALA A 13 46.97 2.99 -45.10
CA ALA A 13 46.01 2.44 -44.17
C ALA A 13 45.69 0.99 -44.55
N PHE A 14 45.87 0.06 -43.60
CA PHE A 14 45.18 -1.23 -43.59
C PHE A 14 44.41 -1.34 -42.28
N PHE A 15 43.18 -0.82 -42.33
CA PHE A 15 42.19 -0.92 -41.26
C PHE A 15 41.54 -2.30 -41.38
N ASN A 16 42.05 -3.29 -40.63
CA ASN A 16 41.36 -4.57 -40.49
C ASN A 16 40.16 -4.37 -39.56
N PHE A 17 39.01 -4.22 -40.20
CA PHE A 17 37.66 -4.27 -39.63
C PHE A 17 37.39 -5.69 -39.11
N PHE A 18 37.82 -6.00 -37.89
CA PHE A 18 37.28 -7.13 -37.13
C PHE A 18 36.06 -6.63 -36.35
N SER A 19 34.94 -6.44 -37.05
CA SER A 19 33.62 -6.33 -36.43
C SER A 19 33.16 -7.73 -36.02
N GLY A 20 33.72 -8.24 -34.93
CA GLY A 20 33.10 -9.34 -34.21
C GLY A 20 31.77 -8.84 -33.66
N SER A 21 30.66 -9.26 -34.25
CA SER A 21 29.34 -9.17 -33.64
C SER A 21 29.39 -9.98 -32.34
N LEU A 22 29.70 -9.31 -31.23
CA LEU A 22 29.44 -9.84 -29.89
C LEU A 22 27.93 -10.03 -29.80
N PHE A 23 27.45 -11.24 -30.08
CA PHE A 23 26.15 -11.68 -29.60
C PHE A 23 26.21 -11.53 -28.08
N ALA A 24 25.50 -10.54 -27.54
CA ALA A 24 25.35 -10.39 -26.10
C ALA A 24 24.90 -11.75 -25.54
N GLN A 25 25.74 -12.38 -24.72
CA GLN A 25 25.41 -13.66 -24.10
C GLN A 25 24.15 -13.46 -23.25
N LYS A 26 23.23 -14.42 -23.31
CA LYS A 26 22.02 -14.42 -22.49
C LYS A 26 22.46 -14.28 -21.02
N PRO A 27 22.08 -13.19 -20.31
CA PRO A 27 22.36 -12.99 -18.91
C PRO A 27 21.80 -14.12 -18.06
N SER A 28 22.55 -14.50 -17.03
CA SER A 28 22.19 -15.55 -16.07
C SER A 28 20.89 -15.25 -15.34
N TRP A 29 20.67 -13.98 -14.99
CA TRP A 29 19.51 -13.55 -14.22
C TRP A 29 18.16 -13.73 -14.94
N ILE A 30 18.13 -14.05 -16.24
CA ILE A 30 16.86 -14.43 -16.89
C ILE A 30 16.32 -15.73 -16.30
N GLU A 31 17.20 -16.70 -16.04
CA GLU A 31 16.78 -17.99 -15.51
C GLU A 31 16.51 -17.89 -14.01
N PHE A 32 15.34 -18.38 -13.58
CA PHE A 32 14.89 -18.25 -12.18
C PHE A 32 15.90 -18.84 -11.19
N ASP A 33 16.38 -20.06 -11.44
CA ASP A 33 17.31 -20.73 -10.54
C ASP A 33 18.67 -20.01 -10.46
N GLN A 34 19.17 -19.52 -11.59
CA GLN A 34 20.44 -18.78 -11.63
C GLN A 34 20.30 -17.42 -10.93
N ARG A 35 19.17 -16.73 -11.13
CA ARG A 35 18.88 -15.47 -10.44
C ARG A 35 18.88 -15.63 -8.92
N ARG A 36 18.32 -16.73 -8.39
CA ARG A 36 18.31 -16.99 -6.94
C ARG A 36 19.69 -17.32 -6.38
N VAL A 37 20.58 -17.88 -7.20
CA VAL A 37 21.98 -18.12 -6.83
C VAL A 37 22.77 -16.81 -6.87
N GLU A 38 22.57 -16.00 -7.90
CA GLU A 38 23.28 -14.72 -8.09
C GLU A 38 22.83 -13.67 -7.06
N TYR A 39 21.53 -13.65 -6.76
CA TYR A 39 20.89 -12.70 -5.84
C TYR A 39 20.10 -13.46 -4.77
N PRO A 40 20.77 -14.02 -3.76
CA PRO A 40 20.09 -14.75 -2.69
C PRO A 40 19.15 -13.83 -1.90
N GLU A 41 17.92 -14.29 -1.66
CA GLU A 41 16.85 -13.54 -0.96
C GLU A 41 17.23 -13.05 0.44
N SER A 42 18.22 -13.69 1.08
CA SER A 42 18.76 -13.28 2.37
C SER A 42 19.55 -11.97 2.33
N GLN A 43 20.08 -11.60 1.16
CA GLN A 43 20.93 -10.41 0.97
C GLN A 43 20.28 -9.37 0.05
N TYR A 44 19.46 -9.82 -0.91
CA TYR A 44 18.88 -8.95 -1.91
C TYR A 44 17.36 -8.97 -1.87
N LEU A 45 16.74 -7.87 -2.28
CA LEU A 45 15.39 -7.87 -2.81
C LEU A 45 15.49 -7.76 -4.32
N VAL A 46 14.71 -8.58 -5.02
CA VAL A 46 14.78 -8.69 -6.48
C VAL A 46 13.37 -8.63 -7.02
N GLY A 47 13.14 -7.72 -7.96
CA GLY A 47 11.95 -7.72 -8.80
C GLY A 47 12.33 -8.09 -10.22
N TYR A 48 11.54 -8.92 -10.88
CA TYR A 48 11.84 -9.35 -12.25
C TYR A 48 10.57 -9.48 -13.07
N TYR A 49 10.64 -8.90 -14.26
CA TYR A 49 9.54 -8.90 -15.21
C TYR A 49 10.03 -9.25 -16.61
N SER A 50 9.14 -9.88 -17.35
CA SER A 50 9.33 -10.12 -18.77
C SER A 50 8.02 -10.01 -19.52
N ASP A 51 8.08 -9.64 -20.79
CA ASP A 51 6.92 -9.45 -21.66
C ASP A 51 7.29 -9.75 -23.12
N HIS A 52 6.30 -9.92 -23.98
CA HIS A 52 6.51 -10.03 -25.41
C HIS A 52 6.89 -8.67 -25.99
N TYR A 53 7.85 -8.66 -26.92
CA TYR A 53 8.31 -7.44 -27.56
C TYR A 53 7.26 -6.91 -28.55
N ASN A 54 6.61 -5.81 -28.19
CA ASN A 54 5.68 -5.13 -29.09
C ASN A 54 6.44 -4.23 -30.08
N LYS A 55 6.57 -4.69 -31.33
CA LYS A 55 7.25 -3.95 -32.41
C LYS A 55 6.63 -2.58 -32.73
N LYS A 56 5.40 -2.30 -32.27
CA LYS A 56 4.71 -1.01 -32.48
C LYS A 56 5.11 0.07 -31.48
N GLU A 57 5.73 -0.29 -30.37
CA GLU A 57 6.13 0.63 -29.31
C GLU A 57 7.65 0.73 -29.21
N PRO A 58 8.22 1.88 -28.82
CA PRO A 58 9.66 2.01 -28.61
C PRO A 58 10.16 1.01 -27.54
N LEU A 59 11.20 0.25 -27.85
CA LEU A 59 11.79 -0.74 -26.94
C LEU A 59 12.14 -0.13 -25.56
N GLN A 60 12.67 1.09 -25.55
CA GLN A 60 13.02 1.81 -24.31
C GLN A 60 11.80 2.10 -23.42
N GLN A 61 10.64 2.39 -24.02
CA GLN A 61 9.41 2.65 -23.27
C GLN A 61 8.91 1.36 -22.60
N GLN A 62 8.96 0.25 -23.34
CA GLN A 62 8.57 -1.06 -22.80
C GLN A 62 9.51 -1.49 -21.66
N PHE A 63 10.82 -1.28 -21.80
CA PHE A 63 11.77 -1.51 -20.70
C PHE A 63 11.47 -0.66 -19.48
N GLN A 64 11.12 0.62 -19.65
CA GLN A 64 10.78 1.49 -18.52
C GLN A 64 9.53 1.01 -17.77
N VAL A 65 8.55 0.49 -18.51
CA VAL A 65 7.34 -0.12 -17.93
C VAL A 65 7.71 -1.36 -17.11
N LEU A 66 8.51 -2.29 -17.66
CA LEU A 66 8.94 -3.49 -16.93
C LEU A 66 9.80 -3.16 -15.71
N LEU A 67 10.68 -2.17 -15.81
CA LEU A 67 11.48 -1.71 -14.66
C LEU A 67 10.61 -1.09 -13.57
N ASN A 68 9.53 -0.39 -13.91
CA ASN A 68 8.60 0.12 -12.92
C ASN A 68 7.88 -1.03 -12.20
N TYR A 69 7.48 -2.08 -12.92
CA TYR A 69 6.91 -3.28 -12.28
C TYR A 69 7.91 -3.98 -11.37
N ALA A 70 9.15 -4.14 -11.81
CA ALA A 70 10.22 -4.73 -10.98
C ALA A 70 10.44 -3.94 -9.68
N ARG A 71 10.36 -2.61 -9.74
CA ARG A 71 10.41 -1.76 -8.55
C ARG A 71 9.21 -1.94 -7.64
N SER A 72 8.00 -2.01 -8.21
CA SER A 72 6.76 -2.24 -7.45
C SER A 72 6.79 -3.57 -6.70
N GLU A 73 7.32 -4.65 -7.31
CA GLU A 73 7.46 -5.96 -6.67
C GLU A 73 8.39 -5.91 -5.44
N ILE A 74 9.49 -5.17 -5.53
CA ILE A 74 10.38 -4.96 -4.38
C ILE A 74 9.62 -4.26 -3.24
N ILE A 75 8.90 -3.18 -3.53
CA ILE A 75 8.12 -2.44 -2.52
C ILE A 75 7.07 -3.33 -1.88
N GLU A 76 6.35 -4.09 -2.69
CA GLU A 76 5.33 -5.02 -2.23
C GLU A 76 5.92 -6.11 -1.33
N SER A 77 7.08 -6.65 -1.67
CA SER A 77 7.77 -7.65 -0.83
C SER A 77 8.08 -7.11 0.58
N ILE A 78 8.42 -5.82 0.68
CA ILE A 78 8.63 -5.14 1.97
C ILE A 78 7.29 -5.02 2.70
N VAL A 79 6.25 -4.53 2.02
CA VAL A 79 4.88 -4.37 2.60
C VAL A 79 4.36 -5.69 3.16
N VAL A 80 4.44 -6.78 2.39
CA VAL A 80 3.97 -8.10 2.84
C VAL A 80 4.81 -8.63 3.99
N SER A 81 6.13 -8.39 3.97
CA SER A 81 7.01 -8.75 5.09
C SER A 81 6.60 -8.03 6.38
N VAL A 82 6.30 -6.73 6.30
CA VAL A 82 5.79 -5.95 7.44
C VAL A 82 4.46 -6.52 7.93
N ALA A 83 3.49 -6.72 7.03
CA ALA A 83 2.17 -7.25 7.37
C ALA A 83 2.24 -8.64 8.02
N SER A 84 3.15 -9.51 7.55
CA SER A 84 3.38 -10.83 8.13
C SER A 84 3.89 -10.73 9.57
N ILE A 85 4.89 -9.88 9.82
CA ILE A 85 5.48 -9.70 11.16
C ILE A 85 4.46 -9.08 12.12
N THR A 86 3.71 -8.07 11.70
CA THR A 86 2.70 -7.41 12.54
C THR A 86 1.54 -8.36 12.87
N THR A 87 1.08 -9.18 11.93
CA THR A 87 0.04 -10.20 12.16
C THR A 87 0.51 -11.25 13.18
N LEU A 88 1.77 -11.70 13.08
CA LEU A 88 2.35 -12.62 14.07
C LEU A 88 2.43 -11.96 15.45
N SER A 89 2.84 -10.69 15.52
CA SER A 89 3.07 -9.97 16.77
C SER A 89 1.78 -9.58 17.50
N THR A 90 0.69 -9.32 16.77
CA THR A 90 -0.64 -9.01 17.33
C THR A 90 -1.33 -10.23 17.94
N SER A 91 -0.93 -11.45 17.56
CA SER A 91 -1.42 -12.68 18.19
C SER A 91 -0.75 -13.00 19.54
N GLU A 92 0.41 -12.39 19.83
CA GLU A 92 1.23 -12.71 21.01
C GLU A 92 1.31 -11.58 22.06
N SER A 93 0.98 -10.33 21.74
CA SER A 93 1.12 -9.21 22.70
C SER A 93 0.20 -8.02 22.41
N SER A 94 -0.55 -7.59 23.43
CA SER A 94 -1.44 -6.42 23.45
C SER A 94 -0.70 -5.09 23.61
N GLN A 95 0.45 -4.91 22.96
CA GLN A 95 1.22 -3.66 23.05
C GLN A 95 0.83 -2.67 21.94
N SER A 96 0.45 -1.45 22.35
CA SER A 96 0.01 -0.33 21.50
C SER A 96 1.02 0.05 20.40
N TYR A 97 2.30 -0.26 20.60
CA TYR A 97 3.36 0.02 19.64
C TYR A 97 3.22 -0.79 18.32
N ASN A 98 2.88 -2.07 18.41
CA ASN A 98 2.71 -2.92 17.21
C ASN A 98 1.52 -2.46 16.35
N GLN A 99 0.57 -1.75 16.97
CA GLN A 99 -0.60 -1.16 16.32
C GLN A 99 -0.31 0.22 15.71
N SER A 100 0.69 0.97 16.21
CA SER A 100 1.19 2.19 15.56
C SER A 100 2.04 1.88 14.33
N LEU A 101 2.91 0.87 14.41
CA LEU A 101 3.82 0.49 13.33
C LEU A 101 3.09 -0.11 12.11
N SER A 102 1.92 -0.70 12.32
CA SER A 102 1.16 -1.37 11.28
C SER A 102 0.52 -0.39 10.26
N GLN A 103 0.35 0.87 10.65
CA GLN A 103 -0.45 1.93 9.98
C GLN A 103 0.07 2.40 8.63
N ASN A 104 1.34 2.13 8.34
CA ASN A 104 2.05 2.76 7.23
C ASN A 104 2.22 1.86 6.01
N THR A 105 1.69 0.63 6.02
CA THR A 105 1.82 -0.30 4.88
C THR A 105 1.21 0.22 3.57
N SER A 106 0.13 1.01 3.62
CA SER A 106 -0.43 1.71 2.45
C SER A 106 0.44 2.89 1.96
N SER A 107 1.31 3.42 2.82
CA SER A 107 2.16 4.60 2.55
C SER A 107 3.53 4.23 1.95
N LEU A 108 3.92 2.95 2.00
CA LEU A 108 5.20 2.42 1.48
C LEU A 108 5.31 2.42 -0.05
N SER A 109 4.22 2.72 -0.77
CA SER A 109 4.15 2.71 -2.24
C SER A 109 5.17 3.61 -2.95
N LYS A 110 5.81 4.55 -2.23
CA LYS A 110 6.91 5.39 -2.72
C LYS A 110 8.18 5.33 -1.86
N ALA A 111 8.42 4.21 -1.19
CA ALA A 111 9.68 3.99 -0.49
C ALA A 111 10.87 4.27 -1.43
N GLU A 112 11.80 5.11 -1.00
CA GLU A 112 13.03 5.34 -1.74
C GLU A 112 13.87 4.06 -1.76
N LEU A 113 14.12 3.53 -2.96
CA LEU A 113 14.94 2.36 -3.20
C LEU A 113 16.38 2.78 -3.50
N VAL A 114 17.14 3.19 -2.46
CA VAL A 114 18.55 3.57 -2.60
C VAL A 114 19.41 2.34 -2.92
N GLY A 115 20.35 2.50 -3.85
CA GLY A 115 21.20 1.39 -4.31
C GLY A 115 20.53 0.48 -5.35
N LEU A 116 19.36 0.88 -5.88
CA LEU A 116 18.67 0.11 -6.91
C LEU A 116 19.51 -0.03 -8.18
N LYS A 117 19.90 -1.26 -8.49
CA LYS A 117 20.51 -1.66 -9.76
C LYS A 117 19.42 -2.18 -10.70
N THR A 118 19.49 -1.79 -11.96
CA THR A 118 18.52 -2.22 -12.98
C THR A 118 19.22 -2.73 -14.21
N GLU A 119 18.79 -3.87 -14.72
CA GLU A 119 19.28 -4.42 -15.98
C GLU A 119 18.11 -4.80 -16.89
N THR A 120 18.34 -4.75 -18.19
CA THR A 120 17.33 -5.02 -19.22
C THR A 120 17.93 -5.83 -20.35
N TRP A 121 17.14 -6.71 -20.95
CA TRP A 121 17.57 -7.49 -22.10
C TRP A 121 16.38 -7.87 -23.00
N HIS A 122 16.57 -7.83 -24.31
CA HIS A 122 15.61 -8.16 -25.36
C HIS A 122 16.03 -9.44 -26.11
N ASP A 123 15.48 -10.60 -25.73
CA ASP A 123 15.64 -11.82 -26.49
C ASP A 123 15.00 -11.72 -27.89
N THR A 124 15.83 -11.37 -28.88
CA THR A 124 15.43 -11.21 -30.28
C THR A 124 15.00 -12.52 -30.95
N ARG A 125 15.29 -13.68 -30.35
CA ARG A 125 14.91 -14.98 -30.90
C ARG A 125 13.47 -15.34 -30.54
N ASN A 126 13.07 -15.00 -29.32
CA ASN A 126 11.74 -15.29 -28.79
C ASN A 126 10.80 -14.07 -28.85
N ASP A 127 11.29 -12.93 -29.36
CA ASP A 127 10.60 -11.64 -29.30
C ASP A 127 10.15 -11.37 -27.83
N GLU A 128 11.06 -11.52 -26.86
CA GLU A 128 10.79 -11.27 -25.44
C GLU A 128 11.69 -10.18 -24.89
N ILE A 129 11.17 -9.35 -24.00
CA ILE A 129 11.91 -8.35 -23.25
C ILE A 129 11.87 -8.70 -21.77
N HIS A 130 12.98 -8.45 -21.09
CA HIS A 130 13.20 -8.76 -19.69
C HIS A 130 13.76 -7.53 -18.98
N ALA A 131 13.35 -7.34 -17.75
CA ALA A 131 13.88 -6.32 -16.86
C ALA A 131 14.00 -6.87 -15.44
N ILE A 132 15.08 -6.51 -14.76
CA ILE A 132 15.32 -6.86 -13.37
C ILE A 132 15.69 -5.60 -12.58
N ALA A 133 15.18 -5.53 -11.36
CA ALA A 133 15.54 -4.55 -10.36
C ALA A 133 16.11 -5.29 -9.15
N ILE A 134 17.27 -4.86 -8.66
CA ILE A 134 17.99 -5.51 -7.56
C ILE A 134 18.38 -4.45 -6.56
N ILE A 135 18.16 -4.73 -5.27
CA ILE A 135 18.58 -3.87 -4.18
C ILE A 135 19.24 -4.68 -3.07
N ASP A 136 20.36 -4.18 -2.56
CA ASP A 136 21.03 -4.77 -1.41
C ASP A 136 20.26 -4.40 -0.13
N ARG A 137 19.85 -5.42 0.63
CA ARG A 137 19.09 -5.22 1.88
C ARG A 137 19.89 -4.44 2.92
N GLY A 138 21.20 -4.65 3.00
CA GLY A 138 22.07 -4.00 3.98
C GLY A 138 22.29 -2.52 3.68
N GLU A 139 22.45 -2.16 2.40
CA GLU A 139 22.51 -0.76 1.95
C GLU A 139 21.20 -0.04 2.23
N LEU A 140 20.07 -0.64 1.84
CA LEU A 140 18.74 -0.06 2.07
C LEU A 140 18.46 0.11 3.57
N LEU A 141 18.79 -0.90 4.38
CA LEU A 141 18.66 -0.85 5.83
C LEU A 141 19.49 0.28 6.44
N ARG A 142 20.73 0.49 5.98
CA ARG A 142 21.59 1.57 6.44
C ARG A 142 21.01 2.94 6.09
N HIS A 143 20.48 3.11 4.87
CA HIS A 143 19.82 4.33 4.43
C HIS A 143 18.66 4.71 5.35
N TYR A 144 17.75 3.78 5.62
CA TYR A 144 16.59 4.06 6.46
C TYR A 144 16.94 4.28 7.93
N ARG A 145 17.99 3.62 8.46
CA ARG A 145 18.50 3.90 9.81
C ARG A 145 19.02 5.33 9.94
N VAL A 146 19.79 5.82 8.96
CA VAL A 146 20.27 7.21 8.95
C VAL A 146 19.11 8.19 8.84
N LYS A 147 18.11 7.91 8.00
CA LYS A 147 16.89 8.74 7.91
C LYS A 147 16.14 8.79 9.24
N LEU A 148 15.98 7.64 9.91
CA LEU A 148 15.33 7.55 11.22
C LEU A 148 16.09 8.36 12.28
N GLU A 149 17.41 8.19 12.37
CA GLU A 149 18.25 8.92 13.33
C GLU A 149 18.19 10.44 13.12
N ASN A 150 18.29 10.91 11.87
CA ASN A 150 18.16 12.33 11.56
C ASN A 150 16.78 12.88 11.95
N LYS A 151 15.71 12.13 11.66
CA LYS A 151 14.34 12.54 11.99
C LYS A 151 14.09 12.53 13.51
N GLN A 152 14.70 11.60 14.24
CA GLN A 152 14.69 11.57 15.70
C GLN A 152 15.31 12.84 16.27
N LEU A 153 16.51 13.23 15.81
CA LEU A 153 17.19 14.45 16.26
C LEU A 153 16.38 15.72 15.96
N GLU A 154 15.79 15.82 14.77
CA GLU A 154 14.89 16.92 14.42
C GLU A 154 13.68 17.02 15.36
N THR A 155 13.07 15.87 15.66
CA THR A 155 11.87 15.79 16.50
C THR A 155 12.20 16.12 17.96
N GLU A 156 13.34 15.64 18.47
CA GLU A 156 13.83 15.96 19.81
C GLU A 156 14.09 17.46 19.98
N SER A 157 14.72 18.09 18.99
CA SER A 157 14.96 19.53 18.99
C SER A 157 13.66 20.32 19.05
N ARG A 158 12.68 19.97 18.20
CA ARG A 158 11.37 20.66 18.17
C ARG A 158 10.55 20.42 19.44
N LEU A 159 10.63 19.21 20.00
CA LEU A 159 9.96 18.88 21.26
C LEU A 159 10.53 19.71 22.42
N LYS A 160 11.85 19.88 22.47
CA LYS A 160 12.50 20.73 23.47
C LYS A 160 12.05 22.19 23.36
N GLU A 161 11.98 22.72 22.14
CA GLU A 161 11.45 24.07 21.89
C GLU A 161 9.99 24.20 22.37
N ALA A 162 9.15 23.19 22.11
CA ALA A 162 7.77 23.18 22.58
C ALA A 162 7.68 23.21 24.12
N ASP A 163 8.54 22.46 24.81
CA ASP A 163 8.64 22.48 26.28
C ASP A 163 9.10 23.85 26.81
N GLU A 164 10.07 24.49 26.16
CA GLU A 164 10.55 25.84 26.52
C GLU A 164 9.44 26.90 26.34
N LEU A 165 8.69 26.86 25.22
CA LEU A 165 7.55 27.73 24.97
C LEU A 165 6.43 27.52 26.01
N LYS A 166 6.18 26.26 26.40
CA LYS A 166 5.21 25.92 27.44
C LYS A 166 5.62 26.53 28.80
N LEU A 167 6.89 26.39 29.18
CA LEU A 167 7.44 26.97 30.42
C LEU A 167 7.41 28.51 30.40
N ALA A 168 7.58 29.12 29.24
CA ALA A 168 7.45 30.57 29.05
C ALA A 168 5.99 31.08 29.07
N GLY A 169 5.00 30.19 29.25
CA GLY A 169 3.57 30.53 29.27
C GLY A 169 2.95 30.79 27.90
N LYS A 170 3.70 30.57 26.80
CA LYS A 170 3.26 30.76 25.42
C LYS A 170 2.49 29.54 24.91
N LYS A 171 1.32 29.28 25.50
CA LYS A 171 0.55 28.04 25.28
C LYS A 171 0.24 27.75 23.81
N ASN A 172 -0.17 28.74 23.02
CA ASN A 172 -0.53 28.54 21.62
C ASN A 172 0.70 28.20 20.76
N GLU A 173 1.83 28.91 20.95
CA GLU A 173 3.09 28.63 20.24
C GLU A 173 3.62 27.24 20.62
N ALA A 174 3.55 26.88 21.90
CA ALA A 174 3.92 25.55 22.39
C ALA A 174 3.06 24.44 21.77
N LEU A 175 1.74 24.65 21.70
CA LEU A 175 0.81 23.70 21.10
C LEU A 175 1.10 23.49 19.61
N THR A 176 1.34 24.56 18.86
CA THR A 176 1.77 24.47 17.46
C THR A 176 3.07 23.69 17.32
N ALA A 177 4.07 23.96 18.17
CA ALA A 177 5.34 23.23 18.16
C ALA A 177 5.16 21.73 18.47
N TYR A 178 4.30 21.36 19.41
CA TYR A 178 3.98 19.94 19.63
C TYR A 178 3.23 19.31 18.44
N PHE A 179 2.30 20.03 17.82
CA PHE A 179 1.60 19.55 16.63
C PHE A 179 2.56 19.29 15.46
N GLU A 180 3.58 20.13 15.28
CA GLU A 180 4.62 19.90 14.26
C GLU A 180 5.52 18.68 14.53
N CYS A 181 5.53 18.13 15.75
CA CYS A 181 6.19 16.86 16.02
C CYS A 181 5.40 15.66 15.46
N LEU A 182 4.06 15.74 15.42
CA LEU A 182 3.20 14.63 14.96
C LEU A 182 3.52 14.13 13.53
N PRO A 183 3.67 14.98 12.50
CA PRO A 183 3.98 14.49 11.15
C PRO A 183 5.39 13.89 11.07
N LYS A 184 6.35 14.42 11.82
CA LYS A 184 7.69 13.83 11.93
C LYS A 184 7.66 12.44 12.56
N LEU A 185 6.84 12.25 13.60
CA LEU A 185 6.62 10.93 14.22
C LEU A 185 6.01 9.93 13.22
N ARG A 186 5.09 10.36 12.34
CA ARG A 186 4.56 9.49 11.27
C ARG A 186 5.64 9.05 10.28
N GLU A 187 6.51 9.96 9.85
CA GLU A 187 7.65 9.59 8.99
C GLU A 187 8.59 8.60 9.68
N MET A 188 8.84 8.77 10.99
CA MET A 188 9.65 7.84 11.76
C MET A 188 9.01 6.44 11.83
N GLU A 189 7.70 6.35 12.06
CA GLU A 189 6.96 5.08 12.01
C GLU A 189 7.08 4.40 10.63
N GLU A 190 7.07 5.16 9.52
CA GLU A 190 7.27 4.63 8.17
C GLU A 190 8.67 4.03 8.00
N PHE A 191 9.72 4.75 8.38
CA PHE A 191 11.09 4.26 8.30
C PHE A 191 11.28 3.00 9.14
N GLN A 192 10.71 3.00 10.35
CA GLN A 192 10.73 1.86 11.25
C GLN A 192 10.00 0.65 10.66
N SER A 193 8.90 0.87 9.92
CA SER A 193 8.16 -0.20 9.23
C SER A 193 9.02 -0.84 8.15
N ILE A 194 9.70 -0.04 7.33
CA ILE A 194 10.62 -0.56 6.31
C ILE A 194 11.75 -1.35 6.96
N ILE A 195 12.36 -0.80 8.01
CA ILE A 195 13.41 -1.47 8.79
C ILE A 195 12.90 -2.82 9.31
N LEU A 196 11.71 -2.87 9.90
CA LEU A 196 11.11 -4.11 10.38
C LEU A 196 10.92 -5.13 9.24
N GLY A 197 10.40 -4.70 8.09
CA GLY A 197 10.23 -5.57 6.92
C GLY A 197 11.56 -6.15 6.40
N LEU A 198 12.67 -5.40 6.53
CA LEU A 198 13.98 -5.81 6.05
C LEU A 198 14.72 -6.77 6.98
N GLN A 199 14.67 -6.56 8.30
CA GLN A 199 15.47 -7.31 9.29
C GLN A 199 14.67 -8.06 10.37
N ARG A 200 13.33 -8.02 10.32
CA ARG A 200 12.39 -8.71 11.22
C ARG A 200 12.47 -8.34 12.71
N GLN A 201 13.35 -7.41 13.08
CA GLN A 201 13.46 -6.82 14.41
C GLN A 201 13.75 -5.33 14.27
N ALA A 202 13.16 -4.50 15.12
CA ALA A 202 13.45 -3.07 15.12
C ALA A 202 13.32 -2.52 16.54
N ASP A 203 14.35 -1.84 17.04
CA ASP A 203 14.31 -1.14 18.34
C ASP A 203 13.52 0.16 18.18
N ASN A 204 12.59 0.37 19.09
CA ASN A 204 11.54 1.37 19.02
C ASN A 204 11.41 2.22 20.28
N ALA A 205 12.33 2.06 21.23
CA ALA A 205 12.25 2.72 22.52
C ALA A 205 12.18 4.25 22.37
N ASP A 206 12.99 4.81 21.47
CA ASP A 206 13.06 6.27 21.24
C ASP A 206 11.79 6.82 20.59
N LEU A 207 11.24 6.16 19.56
CA LEU A 207 9.98 6.57 18.94
C LEU A 207 8.83 6.54 19.96
N THR A 208 8.73 5.47 20.74
CA THR A 208 7.72 5.33 21.80
C THR A 208 7.87 6.44 22.85
N ARG A 209 9.11 6.78 23.24
CA ARG A 209 9.40 7.89 24.16
C ARG A 209 8.94 9.23 23.58
N LEU A 210 9.29 9.53 22.34
CA LEU A 210 8.96 10.80 21.69
C LEU A 210 7.45 10.98 21.49
N GLU A 211 6.75 9.92 21.08
CA GLU A 211 5.29 9.89 21.02
C GLU A 211 4.66 10.20 22.38
N ALA A 212 5.10 9.49 23.43
CA ALA A 212 4.56 9.66 24.78
C ALA A 212 4.77 11.09 25.30
N SER A 213 5.96 11.65 25.09
CA SER A 213 6.30 13.03 25.49
C SER A 213 5.49 14.06 24.72
N THR A 214 5.37 13.93 23.39
CA THR A 214 4.57 14.82 22.55
C THR A 214 3.10 14.82 22.99
N ARG A 215 2.52 13.62 23.19
CA ARG A 215 1.16 13.45 23.70
C ARG A 215 0.94 14.05 25.07
N LYS A 216 1.90 13.88 25.97
CA LYS A 216 1.84 14.46 27.30
C LYS A 216 1.82 15.99 27.21
N GLY A 217 2.69 16.59 26.39
CA GLY A 217 2.72 18.03 26.17
C GLY A 217 1.42 18.60 25.61
N ILE A 218 0.85 17.96 24.58
CA ILE A 218 -0.45 18.35 24.01
C ILE A 218 -1.56 18.30 25.08
N ARG A 219 -1.64 17.20 25.85
CA ARG A 219 -2.66 17.03 26.89
C ARG A 219 -2.54 18.03 28.03
N GLU A 220 -1.32 18.37 28.44
CA GLU A 220 -1.08 19.36 29.48
C GLU A 220 -1.55 20.77 29.08
N ILE A 221 -1.50 21.11 27.78
CA ILE A 221 -1.99 22.40 27.28
C ILE A 221 -3.50 22.39 27.09
N LEU A 222 -4.06 21.34 26.50
CA LEU A 222 -5.50 21.24 26.22
C LEU A 222 -6.35 20.94 27.47
N GLY A 223 -5.74 20.42 28.54
CA GLY A 223 -6.38 20.25 29.86
C GLY A 223 -7.26 18.99 29.99
N SER A 224 -7.76 18.42 28.90
CA SER A 224 -8.46 17.13 28.90
C SER A 224 -8.49 16.45 27.52
N ASN A 225 -8.81 15.16 27.52
CA ASN A 225 -9.21 14.43 26.33
C ASN A 225 -10.59 14.90 25.84
N ALA A 226 -10.90 14.68 24.56
CA ALA A 226 -12.22 15.00 24.03
C ALA A 226 -13.32 14.24 24.78
N SER A 227 -14.37 14.95 25.18
CA SER A 227 -15.50 14.39 25.92
C SER A 227 -16.52 13.67 25.02
N ASN A 228 -16.55 14.05 23.75
CA ASN A 228 -17.51 13.58 22.75
C ASN A 228 -16.90 13.61 21.33
N LEU A 229 -17.60 13.00 20.38
CA LEU A 229 -17.11 12.84 19.01
C LEU A 229 -16.87 14.18 18.28
N ASP A 230 -17.71 15.18 18.54
CA ASP A 230 -17.60 16.49 17.88
C ASP A 230 -16.33 17.22 18.32
N GLU A 231 -16.05 17.21 19.62
CA GLU A 231 -14.81 17.73 20.19
C GLU A 231 -13.59 16.96 19.68
N ALA A 232 -13.68 15.64 19.56
CA ALA A 232 -12.59 14.82 19.03
C ALA A 232 -12.25 15.21 17.58
N CYS A 233 -13.27 15.37 16.73
CA CYS A 233 -13.11 15.81 15.34
C CYS A 233 -12.67 17.27 15.23
N PHE A 234 -13.08 18.14 16.16
CA PHE A 234 -12.60 19.51 16.23
C PHE A 234 -11.10 19.58 16.51
N LEU A 235 -10.61 18.81 17.50
CA LEU A 235 -9.17 18.73 17.82
C LEU A 235 -8.35 18.19 16.64
N ILE A 236 -8.88 17.18 15.94
CA ILE A 236 -8.26 16.67 14.72
C ILE A 236 -8.13 17.79 13.68
N ALA A 237 -9.23 18.52 13.42
CA ALA A 237 -9.22 19.59 12.43
C ALA A 237 -8.31 20.75 12.82
N GLU A 238 -8.26 21.10 14.10
CA GLU A 238 -7.34 22.12 14.63
C GLU A 238 -5.89 21.72 14.40
N SER A 239 -5.52 20.51 14.80
CA SER A 239 -4.17 19.96 14.61
C SER A 239 -3.78 19.89 13.13
N VAL A 240 -4.66 19.41 12.24
CA VAL A 240 -4.40 19.41 10.79
C VAL A 240 -4.21 20.83 10.27
N SER A 241 -5.09 21.77 10.65
CA SER A 241 -5.04 23.15 10.15
C SER A 241 -3.81 23.94 10.61
N SER A 242 -3.26 23.64 11.79
CA SER A 242 -2.05 24.30 12.27
C SER A 242 -0.79 23.86 11.54
N GLN A 243 -0.82 22.68 10.90
CA GLN A 243 0.32 22.07 10.22
C GLN A 243 0.24 22.20 8.69
N ALA A 244 -0.97 22.14 8.13
CA ALA A 244 -1.22 22.21 6.69
C ALA A 244 -1.02 23.64 6.15
N GLY A 245 0.23 24.09 6.09
CA GLY A 245 0.63 25.48 5.80
C GLY A 245 0.51 25.95 4.35
N SER A 246 -0.54 25.61 3.58
CA SER A 246 -0.68 26.13 2.21
C SER A 246 -2.12 26.36 1.75
N ALA A 247 -2.36 27.49 1.07
CA ALA A 247 -3.65 27.86 0.47
C ALA A 247 -4.02 27.03 -0.77
N ASP A 248 -3.06 26.30 -1.35
CA ASP A 248 -3.24 25.53 -2.59
C ASP A 248 -3.63 24.06 -2.35
N LEU A 249 -3.76 23.63 -1.09
CA LEU A 249 -4.11 22.26 -0.77
C LEU A 249 -5.62 22.04 -0.86
N VAL A 250 -6.02 21.16 -1.78
CA VAL A 250 -7.38 20.62 -1.85
C VAL A 250 -7.32 19.17 -1.37
N VAL A 251 -8.05 18.90 -0.29
CA VAL A 251 -7.95 17.65 0.48
C VAL A 251 -9.15 16.75 0.24
N LYS A 252 -8.89 15.50 -0.14
CA LYS A 252 -9.89 14.42 -0.04
C LYS A 252 -9.78 13.77 1.33
N VAL A 253 -10.90 13.72 2.06
CA VAL A 253 -10.97 13.03 3.35
C VAL A 253 -11.52 11.63 3.15
N PHE A 254 -10.83 10.65 3.72
CA PHE A 254 -11.22 9.25 3.72
C PHE A 254 -11.74 8.85 5.11
N ALA A 255 -12.67 7.91 5.13
CA ALA A 255 -13.14 7.31 6.37
C ALA A 255 -11.97 6.58 7.07
N PRO A 256 -11.83 6.71 8.40
CA PRO A 256 -10.76 6.04 9.10
C PRO A 256 -11.11 4.56 9.21
N THR A 257 -10.14 3.68 8.99
CA THR A 257 -10.36 2.23 9.06
C THR A 257 -10.08 1.70 10.47
N TYR A 258 -10.67 0.56 10.82
CA TYR A 258 -10.41 -0.05 12.12
C TYR A 258 -9.08 -0.80 12.08
N GLN A 259 -8.09 -0.35 12.86
CA GLN A 259 -6.72 -0.89 12.84
C GLN A 259 -6.19 -0.96 11.38
N GLU A 260 -5.50 -2.04 10.99
CA GLU A 260 -5.04 -2.27 9.60
C GLU A 260 -5.98 -3.14 8.77
N THR A 261 -7.20 -3.35 9.23
CA THR A 261 -8.06 -4.33 8.56
C THR A 261 -8.60 -3.84 7.21
N LYS A 262 -8.38 -2.55 6.89
CA LYS A 262 -9.05 -1.80 5.83
C LYS A 262 -10.58 -1.79 5.95
N MET A 263 -11.11 -2.25 7.08
CA MET A 263 -12.55 -2.33 7.35
C MET A 263 -13.04 -0.98 7.88
N SER A 264 -14.11 -0.49 7.28
CA SER A 264 -14.80 0.71 7.73
C SER A 264 -16.12 0.35 8.41
N SER A 265 -16.58 1.22 9.30
CA SER A 265 -17.86 1.09 10.00
C SER A 265 -18.73 2.32 9.80
N ALA A 266 -19.99 2.28 10.23
CA ALA A 266 -20.84 3.48 10.25
C ALA A 266 -20.20 4.61 11.08
N PHE A 267 -19.45 4.27 12.14
CA PHE A 267 -18.65 5.24 12.90
C PHE A 267 -17.55 5.85 12.04
N SER A 268 -16.83 5.06 11.23
CA SER A 268 -15.81 5.56 10.30
C SER A 268 -16.38 6.65 9.39
N VAL A 269 -17.54 6.39 8.79
CA VAL A 269 -18.17 7.34 7.87
C VAL A 269 -18.62 8.61 8.59
N ARG A 270 -19.16 8.48 9.81
CA ARG A 270 -19.52 9.64 10.63
C ARG A 270 -18.30 10.50 11.00
N VAL A 271 -17.19 9.88 11.36
CA VAL A 271 -15.93 10.59 11.64
C VAL A 271 -15.42 11.30 10.39
N MET A 272 -15.44 10.64 9.23
CA MET A 272 -15.07 11.25 7.94
C MET A 272 -15.82 12.54 7.67
N ASN A 273 -17.16 12.48 7.75
CA ASN A 273 -18.04 13.61 7.45
C ASN A 273 -17.80 14.77 8.43
N LEU A 274 -17.63 14.47 9.73
CA LEU A 274 -17.33 15.48 10.74
C LEU A 274 -15.95 16.10 10.54
N VAL A 275 -14.91 15.31 10.36
CA VAL A 275 -13.54 15.81 10.11
C VAL A 275 -13.52 16.66 8.86
N GLN A 276 -14.14 16.20 7.76
CA GLN A 276 -14.23 16.96 6.51
C GLN A 276 -14.92 18.32 6.69
N ALA A 277 -16.06 18.36 7.39
CA ALA A 277 -16.74 19.61 7.69
C ALA A 277 -15.90 20.55 8.58
N ARG A 278 -15.21 19.99 9.58
CA ARG A 278 -14.39 20.75 10.53
C ARG A 278 -13.13 21.32 9.88
N ILE A 279 -12.40 20.57 9.06
CA ILE A 279 -11.25 21.12 8.33
C ILE A 279 -11.68 22.19 7.31
N ALA A 280 -12.84 22.01 6.66
CA ALA A 280 -13.40 23.01 5.76
C ALA A 280 -13.72 24.32 6.50
N SER A 281 -14.27 24.22 7.71
CA SER A 281 -14.54 25.39 8.57
C SER A 281 -13.26 26.13 9.02
N LYS A 282 -12.10 25.46 8.97
CA LYS A 282 -10.77 26.04 9.26
C LYS A 282 -10.08 26.61 8.01
N GLY A 283 -10.77 26.63 6.86
CA GLY A 283 -10.26 27.22 5.61
C GLY A 283 -9.51 26.26 4.68
N ILE A 284 -9.43 24.96 5.02
CA ILE A 284 -8.85 23.95 4.11
C ILE A 284 -9.90 23.57 3.06
N ARG A 285 -9.55 23.67 1.77
CA ARG A 285 -10.46 23.26 0.69
C ARG A 285 -10.61 21.74 0.68
N THR A 286 -11.83 21.24 0.59
CA THR A 286 -12.11 19.80 0.55
C THR A 286 -12.73 19.39 -0.79
N SER A 287 -12.41 18.18 -1.23
CA SER A 287 -12.99 17.59 -2.45
C SER A 287 -14.03 16.53 -2.12
N GLN A 288 -15.16 16.58 -2.83
CA GLN A 288 -16.18 15.55 -2.82
C GLN A 288 -15.96 14.49 -3.90
N ALA A 289 -14.92 14.63 -4.73
CA ALA A 289 -14.66 13.71 -5.84
C ALA A 289 -14.55 12.27 -5.34
N VAL A 290 -15.18 11.35 -6.06
CA VAL A 290 -15.18 9.92 -5.72
C VAL A 290 -13.89 9.23 -6.19
N ASN A 291 -13.19 9.82 -7.18
CA ASN A 291 -12.02 9.21 -7.82
C ASN A 291 -10.79 10.11 -7.82
N ALA A 292 -9.62 9.52 -7.53
CA ALA A 292 -8.32 10.19 -7.58
C ALA A 292 -7.92 10.67 -8.98
N ALA A 293 -8.43 10.01 -10.03
CA ALA A 293 -8.11 10.31 -11.42
C ALA A 293 -8.70 11.64 -11.93
N SER A 294 -9.60 12.29 -11.18
CA SER A 294 -10.22 13.55 -11.63
C SER A 294 -9.30 14.76 -11.49
N GLY A 295 -8.16 14.65 -10.77
CA GLY A 295 -7.26 15.78 -10.52
C GLY A 295 -7.85 16.85 -9.60
N ASP A 296 -9.01 16.59 -8.97
CA ASP A 296 -9.75 17.55 -8.16
C ASP A 296 -9.14 17.79 -6.77
N TYR A 297 -8.13 17.02 -6.39
CA TYR A 297 -7.46 17.14 -5.11
C TYR A 297 -5.98 16.78 -5.22
N ASN A 298 -5.16 17.42 -4.39
CA ASN A 298 -3.71 17.23 -4.34
C ASN A 298 -3.22 16.83 -2.94
N GLY A 299 -4.14 16.72 -1.97
CA GLY A 299 -3.91 16.18 -0.64
C GLY A 299 -4.89 15.06 -0.29
N ILE A 300 -4.42 14.05 0.43
CA ILE A 300 -5.20 12.91 0.90
C ILE A 300 -5.12 12.86 2.43
N LEU A 301 -6.27 12.91 3.10
CA LEU A 301 -6.39 12.76 4.54
C LEU A 301 -6.97 11.37 4.85
N THR A 302 -6.11 10.47 5.31
CA THR A 302 -6.47 9.09 5.67
C THR A 302 -6.35 8.90 7.17
N GLY A 303 -7.14 7.97 7.73
CA GLY A 303 -7.11 7.75 9.17
C GLY A 303 -7.31 6.30 9.56
N THR A 304 -7.04 6.05 10.83
CA THR A 304 -7.27 4.78 11.49
C THR A 304 -7.80 5.02 12.89
N TYR A 305 -8.49 4.04 13.45
CA TYR A 305 -8.91 4.07 14.84
C TYR A 305 -8.85 2.69 15.47
N TRP A 306 -8.63 2.65 16.78
CA TRP A 306 -8.63 1.43 17.56
C TRP A 306 -8.97 1.70 19.02
N LYS A 307 -9.29 0.63 19.75
CA LYS A 307 -9.57 0.69 21.18
C LYS A 307 -8.24 0.64 21.96
N GLU A 308 -8.01 1.62 22.82
CA GLU A 308 -6.89 1.70 23.74
C GLU A 308 -7.45 1.88 25.17
N GLY A 309 -7.53 0.77 25.92
CA GLY A 309 -8.16 0.74 27.24
C GLY A 309 -9.64 1.17 27.19
N GLU A 310 -9.96 2.25 27.90
CA GLU A 310 -11.31 2.83 27.98
C GLU A 310 -11.61 3.86 26.87
N TYR A 311 -10.69 4.06 25.93
CA TYR A 311 -10.78 5.08 24.89
C TYR A 311 -10.72 4.45 23.49
N LEU A 312 -11.32 5.12 22.52
CA LEU A 312 -11.03 4.95 21.11
C LEU A 312 -10.04 6.03 20.70
N ARG A 313 -8.90 5.61 20.17
CA ARG A 313 -7.93 6.51 19.58
C ARG A 313 -8.22 6.64 18.09
N ILE A 314 -8.22 7.88 17.59
CA ILE A 314 -8.46 8.22 16.19
C ILE A 314 -7.26 9.02 15.71
N ILE A 315 -6.70 8.61 14.58
CA ILE A 315 -5.55 9.26 13.98
C ILE A 315 -5.86 9.57 12.54
N TYR A 316 -5.42 10.74 12.11
CA TYR A 316 -5.45 11.16 10.72
C TYR A 316 -4.08 11.64 10.27
N THR A 317 -3.75 11.32 9.03
CA THR A 317 -2.50 11.72 8.38
C THR A 317 -2.83 12.31 7.02
N LEU A 318 -2.35 13.53 6.80
CA LEU A 318 -2.49 14.28 5.56
C LEU A 318 -1.23 14.15 4.73
N ARG A 319 -1.36 13.62 3.51
CA ARG A 319 -0.25 13.52 2.56
C ARG A 319 -0.50 14.34 1.31
N LYS A 320 0.58 14.90 0.76
CA LYS A 320 0.54 15.52 -0.57
C LYS A 320 0.72 14.45 -1.64
N ILE A 321 -0.17 14.37 -2.62
CA ILE A 321 -0.16 13.29 -3.62
C ILE A 321 1.12 13.30 -4.47
N SER A 322 1.58 14.50 -4.85
CA SER A 322 2.75 14.65 -5.73
C SER A 322 4.02 14.10 -5.09
N THR A 323 4.26 14.42 -3.81
CA THR A 323 5.49 14.06 -3.09
C THR A 323 5.34 12.85 -2.17
N ASN A 324 4.12 12.45 -1.81
CA ASN A 324 3.80 11.49 -0.76
C ASN A 324 4.27 11.90 0.66
N GLU A 325 4.70 13.14 0.82
CA GLU A 325 5.17 13.71 2.08
C GLU A 325 4.01 13.88 3.07
N VAL A 326 4.28 13.59 4.36
CA VAL A 326 3.35 13.85 5.45
C VAL A 326 3.35 15.34 5.77
N VAL A 327 2.26 16.02 5.40
CA VAL A 327 2.12 17.47 5.61
C VAL A 327 1.50 17.78 6.97
N ALA A 328 0.64 16.89 7.46
CA ALA A 328 0.06 17.02 8.78
C ALA A 328 -0.27 15.65 9.37
N SER A 329 -0.26 15.54 10.69
CA SER A 329 -0.85 14.42 11.42
C SER A 329 -1.58 14.92 12.65
N ALA A 330 -2.70 14.29 12.95
CA ALA A 330 -3.54 14.65 14.07
C ALA A 330 -4.00 13.39 14.79
N GLU A 331 -4.15 13.51 16.10
CA GLU A 331 -4.67 12.44 16.94
C GLU A 331 -5.66 12.98 17.96
N SER A 332 -6.65 12.17 18.27
CA SER A 332 -7.60 12.43 19.34
C SER A 332 -8.03 11.13 19.99
N VAL A 333 -8.51 11.22 21.23
CA VAL A 333 -9.01 10.08 22.00
C VAL A 333 -10.42 10.37 22.48
N LEU A 334 -11.31 9.40 22.28
CA LEU A 334 -12.74 9.49 22.54
C LEU A 334 -13.14 8.43 23.57
N PRO A 335 -13.81 8.76 24.68
CA PRO A 335 -14.23 7.77 25.67
C PRO A 335 -15.16 6.71 25.06
N ALA A 336 -14.79 5.43 25.17
CA ALA A 336 -15.62 4.33 24.65
C ALA A 336 -17.00 4.30 25.33
N ARG A 337 -17.08 4.71 26.60
CA ARG A 337 -18.33 4.84 27.35
C ARG A 337 -19.30 5.86 26.74
N TRP A 338 -18.78 6.94 26.16
CA TRP A 338 -19.62 7.94 25.51
C TRP A 338 -20.28 7.35 24.26
N LEU A 339 -19.53 6.57 23.47
CA LEU A 339 -20.05 5.89 22.29
C LEU A 339 -21.15 4.90 22.65
N THR A 340 -20.91 4.04 23.65
CA THR A 340 -21.90 3.04 24.08
C THR A 340 -23.15 3.68 24.66
N SER A 341 -23.01 4.74 25.46
CA SER A 341 -24.15 5.47 26.04
C SER A 341 -25.02 6.18 24.99
N ASN A 342 -24.45 6.48 23.83
CA ASN A 342 -25.15 7.11 22.70
C ASN A 342 -25.56 6.09 21.61
N GLY A 343 -25.42 4.78 21.88
CA GLY A 343 -25.80 3.73 20.92
C GLY A 343 -24.94 3.70 19.66
N ILE A 344 -23.74 4.30 19.68
CA ILE A 344 -22.84 4.36 18.53
C ILE A 344 -21.99 3.09 18.49
N LYS A 345 -22.30 2.20 17.55
CA LYS A 345 -21.44 1.06 17.21
C LYS A 345 -20.22 1.58 16.45
N TRP A 346 -19.04 1.23 16.94
CA TRP A 346 -17.78 1.65 16.34
C TRP A 346 -17.02 0.51 15.67
N LEU A 347 -17.24 -0.74 16.08
CA LEU A 347 -16.65 -1.88 15.38
C LEU A 347 -17.28 -2.04 13.99
N PRO A 348 -16.51 -2.45 12.98
CA PRO A 348 -17.05 -2.92 11.71
C PRO A 348 -18.11 -4.01 11.93
N GLU A 349 -19.08 -4.08 11.02
CA GLU A 349 -20.02 -5.20 11.00
C GLU A 349 -19.24 -6.50 10.73
N ASN A 350 -19.78 -7.65 11.19
CA ASN A 350 -19.18 -8.99 11.03
C ASN A 350 -17.65 -9.08 11.23
N PHE A 351 -17.08 -8.22 12.11
CA PHE A 351 -15.63 -8.03 12.26
C PHE A 351 -14.88 -9.32 12.60
N GLU A 352 -15.41 -10.13 13.52
CA GLU A 352 -14.75 -11.38 13.94
C GLU A 352 -14.66 -12.38 12.79
N GLU A 353 -15.76 -12.57 12.05
CA GLU A 353 -15.85 -13.48 10.91
C GLU A 353 -14.94 -13.04 9.75
N ALA A 354 -14.96 -11.73 9.43
CA ALA A 354 -14.09 -11.14 8.43
C ALA A 354 -12.61 -11.23 8.86
N GLY A 355 -12.32 -11.09 10.16
CA GLY A 355 -10.99 -11.24 10.74
C GLY A 355 -10.43 -12.66 10.59
N GLU A 356 -11.20 -13.69 10.94
CA GLU A 356 -10.81 -15.09 10.77
C GLU A 356 -10.61 -15.47 9.29
N ARG A 357 -11.45 -14.93 8.42
CA ARG A 357 -11.30 -15.07 6.97
C ARG A 357 -10.00 -14.43 6.46
N ASN A 358 -9.68 -13.21 6.90
CA ASN A 358 -8.44 -12.53 6.55
C ASN A 358 -7.18 -13.26 7.03
N LYS A 359 -7.22 -13.85 8.24
CA LYS A 359 -6.13 -14.72 8.73
C LYS A 359 -5.93 -15.94 7.83
N SER A 360 -7.02 -16.56 7.39
CA SER A 360 -6.99 -17.72 6.50
C SER A 360 -6.35 -17.39 5.14
N PHE A 361 -6.58 -16.19 4.62
CA PHE A 361 -5.96 -15.71 3.39
C PHE A 361 -4.46 -15.40 3.54
N ALA A 362 -4.06 -14.83 4.68
CA ALA A 362 -2.67 -14.43 4.94
C ALA A 362 -1.72 -15.64 5.09
N LYS A 363 -2.26 -16.81 5.45
CA LYS A 363 -1.48 -18.04 5.54
C LYS A 363 -1.00 -18.48 4.16
N ASP A 364 0.31 -18.58 3.98
CA ASP A 364 0.96 -18.97 2.70
C ASP A 364 0.57 -18.03 1.53
N GLU A 365 0.41 -16.73 1.80
CA GLU A 365 0.18 -15.72 0.77
C GLU A 365 1.33 -15.70 -0.23
N LEU A 366 1.01 -15.79 -1.51
CA LEU A 366 1.99 -15.86 -2.59
C LEU A 366 2.47 -14.47 -2.93
N VAL A 367 3.74 -14.19 -2.64
CA VAL A 367 4.43 -12.98 -3.11
C VAL A 367 5.38 -13.39 -4.22
N GLY A 368 5.10 -12.92 -5.43
CA GLY A 368 5.95 -13.16 -6.58
C GLY A 368 5.74 -14.52 -7.25
N GLY A 369 6.28 -14.60 -8.47
CA GLY A 369 6.03 -15.71 -9.40
C GLY A 369 5.95 -15.28 -10.86
N GLY A 370 6.42 -14.07 -11.22
CA GLY A 370 6.49 -13.58 -12.61
C GLY A 370 5.16 -13.14 -13.23
N LEU A 371 4.03 -13.41 -12.56
CA LEU A 371 2.71 -12.87 -12.91
C LEU A 371 2.36 -11.77 -11.90
N HIS A 372 1.96 -10.61 -12.40
CA HIS A 372 1.53 -9.46 -11.61
C HIS A 372 0.11 -9.12 -11.97
N LEU A 373 -0.69 -8.94 -10.93
CA LEU A 373 -2.11 -8.63 -11.02
C LEU A 373 -2.36 -7.37 -10.22
N GLU A 374 -3.05 -6.42 -10.84
CA GLU A 374 -3.67 -5.29 -10.16
C GLU A 374 -5.17 -5.37 -10.37
N VAL A 375 -5.91 -5.06 -9.33
CA VAL A 375 -7.37 -4.99 -9.37
C VAL A 375 -7.83 -3.78 -8.57
N TRP A 376 -8.79 -3.04 -9.12
CA TRP A 376 -9.45 -1.92 -8.46
C TRP A 376 -10.88 -1.79 -8.96
N THR A 377 -11.66 -0.96 -8.28
CA THR A 377 -13.05 -0.68 -8.62
C THR A 377 -13.19 0.72 -9.22
N ASN A 378 -14.39 1.09 -9.65
CA ASN A 378 -14.77 2.47 -9.96
C ASN A 378 -14.66 3.45 -8.78
N LYS A 379 -14.31 2.98 -7.56
CA LYS A 379 -13.96 3.78 -6.38
C LYS A 379 -12.47 3.64 -5.96
N GLY A 380 -11.64 3.01 -6.81
CA GLY A 380 -10.24 2.70 -6.51
C GLY A 380 -10.06 1.34 -5.83
N ASP A 381 -8.97 1.17 -5.10
CA ASP A 381 -8.54 -0.06 -4.41
C ASP A 381 -8.39 0.11 -2.88
N GLU A 382 -8.52 1.33 -2.38
CA GLU A 382 -8.38 1.67 -0.97
C GLU A 382 -9.68 2.28 -0.40
N ASN A 383 -10.01 1.91 0.84
CA ASN A 383 -11.17 2.40 1.58
C ASN A 383 -12.49 2.35 0.77
N LEU A 384 -12.81 1.15 0.29
CA LEU A 384 -13.95 0.90 -0.60
C LEU A 384 -15.25 0.90 0.19
N LEU A 385 -15.99 2.01 0.09
CA LEU A 385 -17.30 2.19 0.71
C LEU A 385 -18.38 2.13 -0.37
N PHE A 386 -19.29 1.15 -0.26
CA PHE A 386 -20.45 1.03 -1.12
C PHE A 386 -21.74 1.10 -0.31
N GLN A 387 -22.75 1.82 -0.81
CA GLN A 387 -24.11 1.78 -0.29
C GLN A 387 -25.01 0.98 -1.20
N GLU A 388 -26.11 0.49 -0.62
CA GLU A 388 -27.22 -0.10 -1.34
C GLU A 388 -27.57 0.68 -2.63
N ASN A 389 -27.72 -0.07 -3.73
CA ASN A 389 -27.98 0.41 -5.09
C ASN A 389 -26.82 1.15 -5.77
N GLU A 390 -25.65 1.28 -5.16
CA GLU A 390 -24.47 1.76 -5.87
C GLU A 390 -23.89 0.67 -6.79
N GLU A 391 -23.47 1.10 -7.98
CA GLU A 391 -22.82 0.24 -8.96
C GLU A 391 -21.32 0.09 -8.65
N MET A 392 -20.85 -1.16 -8.67
CA MET A 392 -19.45 -1.53 -8.65
C MET A 392 -19.04 -2.04 -10.03
N LYS A 393 -18.02 -1.38 -10.60
CA LYS A 393 -17.30 -1.86 -11.78
C LYS A 393 -15.91 -2.31 -11.39
N ILE A 394 -15.40 -3.33 -12.06
CA ILE A 394 -14.10 -3.92 -11.76
C ILE A 394 -13.14 -3.68 -12.92
N TYR A 395 -11.95 -3.24 -12.58
CA TYR A 395 -10.85 -3.02 -13.50
C TYR A 395 -9.68 -3.91 -13.09
N VAL A 396 -9.02 -4.50 -14.10
CA VAL A 396 -7.82 -5.28 -13.90
C VAL A 396 -6.70 -4.84 -14.82
N ARG A 397 -5.47 -5.08 -14.37
CA ARG A 397 -4.28 -5.05 -15.21
C ARG A 397 -3.40 -6.23 -14.83
N VAL A 398 -3.01 -7.01 -15.83
CA VAL A 398 -2.06 -8.12 -15.67
C VAL A 398 -0.88 -7.95 -16.60
N ASN A 399 0.30 -8.39 -16.18
CA ASN A 399 1.51 -8.20 -16.96
C ASN A 399 1.68 -9.17 -18.13
N ARG A 400 0.91 -10.26 -18.17
CA ARG A 400 1.00 -11.33 -19.16
C ARG A 400 -0.37 -11.95 -19.39
N SER A 401 -0.50 -12.69 -20.50
CA SER A 401 -1.70 -13.48 -20.75
C SER A 401 -1.90 -14.54 -19.67
N CYS A 402 -3.12 -14.60 -19.13
CA CYS A 402 -3.48 -15.47 -18.02
C CYS A 402 -5.00 -15.66 -17.93
N TYR A 403 -5.41 -16.57 -17.07
CA TYR A 403 -6.79 -16.79 -16.67
C TYR A 403 -7.01 -16.15 -15.31
N LEU A 404 -8.14 -15.47 -15.13
CA LEU A 404 -8.54 -14.84 -13.88
C LEU A 404 -9.74 -15.55 -13.25
N ARG A 405 -9.73 -15.65 -11.93
CA ARG A 405 -10.85 -16.14 -11.13
C ARG A 405 -11.17 -15.16 -10.01
N PHE A 406 -12.44 -14.80 -9.88
CA PHE A 406 -12.94 -13.86 -8.89
C PHE A 406 -13.90 -14.55 -7.93
N VAL A 407 -13.47 -14.67 -6.68
CA VAL A 407 -14.29 -15.21 -5.60
C VAL A 407 -14.69 -14.05 -4.68
N TYR A 408 -16.00 -13.81 -4.57
CA TYR A 408 -16.56 -12.80 -3.70
C TYR A 408 -17.08 -13.45 -2.41
N TYR A 409 -16.74 -12.85 -1.29
CA TYR A 409 -17.12 -13.29 0.05
C TYR A 409 -18.04 -12.23 0.63
N LEU A 410 -19.34 -12.54 0.67
CA LEU A 410 -20.39 -11.66 1.19
C LEU A 410 -20.32 -11.56 2.71
N ALA A 411 -21.03 -10.57 3.26
CA ALA A 411 -21.03 -10.27 4.69
C ALA A 411 -21.56 -11.42 5.57
N ASP A 412 -22.51 -12.21 5.06
CA ASP A 412 -23.07 -13.41 5.72
C ASP A 412 -22.19 -14.67 5.62
N GLY A 413 -21.03 -14.56 4.96
CA GLY A 413 -20.12 -15.69 4.71
C GLY A 413 -20.43 -16.50 3.44
N THR A 414 -21.47 -16.13 2.69
CA THR A 414 -21.76 -16.68 1.38
C THR A 414 -20.61 -16.37 0.41
N ARG A 415 -20.31 -17.32 -0.47
CA ARG A 415 -19.19 -17.24 -1.40
C ARG A 415 -19.72 -17.37 -2.82
N THR A 416 -19.46 -16.38 -3.65
CA THR A 416 -19.95 -16.36 -5.03
C THR A 416 -18.79 -16.28 -6.00
N LEU A 417 -18.93 -16.96 -7.12
CA LEU A 417 -18.01 -16.89 -8.24
C LEU A 417 -18.51 -15.80 -9.19
N LEU A 418 -17.80 -14.67 -9.25
CA LEU A 418 -18.17 -13.56 -10.15
C LEU A 418 -17.66 -13.80 -11.56
N PHE A 419 -16.43 -14.31 -11.66
CA PHE A 419 -15.82 -14.69 -12.92
C PHE A 419 -15.00 -15.95 -12.70
N ASP A 420 -15.07 -16.88 -13.65
CA ASP A 420 -14.24 -18.08 -13.68
C ASP A 420 -13.54 -18.22 -15.03
N ASP A 421 -12.26 -18.60 -14.99
CA ASP A 421 -11.41 -18.72 -16.18
C ASP A 421 -11.51 -17.53 -17.16
N TYR A 422 -11.68 -16.30 -16.65
CA TYR A 422 -11.75 -15.11 -17.50
C TYR A 422 -10.37 -14.87 -18.13
N PHE A 423 -10.27 -15.08 -19.44
CA PHE A 423 -9.00 -15.04 -20.14
C PHE A 423 -8.59 -13.63 -20.53
N ILE A 424 -7.38 -13.23 -20.13
CA ILE A 424 -6.70 -12.04 -20.63
C ILE A 424 -5.70 -12.45 -21.70
N SER A 425 -5.86 -11.91 -22.91
CA SER A 425 -4.97 -12.19 -24.03
C SER A 425 -3.67 -11.38 -23.96
N ALA A 426 -2.68 -11.78 -24.77
CA ALA A 426 -1.38 -11.09 -24.81
C ALA A 426 -1.50 -9.63 -25.28
N ASP A 427 -2.47 -9.29 -26.14
CA ASP A 427 -2.71 -7.91 -26.58
C ASP A 427 -3.43 -7.02 -25.54
N GLN A 428 -3.97 -7.64 -24.49
CA GLN A 428 -4.56 -6.98 -23.32
C GLN A 428 -3.59 -6.91 -22.13
N ALA A 429 -2.45 -7.62 -22.19
CA ALA A 429 -1.42 -7.53 -21.16
C ALA A 429 -0.90 -6.08 -21.02
N ASN A 430 -0.58 -5.70 -19.78
CA ASN A 430 -0.14 -4.37 -19.36
C ASN A 430 -1.14 -3.24 -19.66
N ARG A 431 -2.37 -3.56 -20.03
CA ARG A 431 -3.46 -2.61 -20.25
C ARG A 431 -4.52 -2.75 -19.17
N VAL A 432 -5.21 -1.64 -18.92
CA VAL A 432 -6.40 -1.64 -18.07
C VAL A 432 -7.53 -2.30 -18.85
N VAL A 433 -8.15 -3.31 -18.26
CA VAL A 433 -9.32 -4.01 -18.79
C VAL A 433 -10.48 -3.77 -17.81
N GLU A 434 -11.55 -3.12 -18.29
CA GLU A 434 -12.84 -3.10 -17.57
C GLU A 434 -13.52 -4.45 -17.80
N LEU A 435 -13.92 -5.12 -16.71
CA LEU A 435 -14.67 -6.37 -16.81
C LEU A 435 -16.10 -6.09 -17.30
N PRO A 436 -16.71 -7.02 -18.05
CA PRO A 436 -17.94 -6.75 -18.77
C PRO A 436 -19.18 -6.57 -17.88
N GLU A 437 -19.16 -7.10 -16.66
CA GLU A 437 -20.30 -7.04 -15.74
C GLU A 437 -20.22 -5.83 -14.79
N THR A 438 -21.38 -5.29 -14.47
CA THR A 438 -21.56 -4.28 -13.42
C THR A 438 -22.37 -4.90 -12.30
N PHE A 439 -21.88 -4.77 -11.07
CA PHE A 439 -22.51 -5.33 -9.88
C PHE A 439 -23.24 -4.23 -9.12
N ILE A 440 -24.35 -4.57 -8.47
CA ILE A 440 -25.12 -3.63 -7.65
C ILE A 440 -24.97 -4.05 -6.19
N CYS A 441 -24.53 -3.13 -5.33
CA CYS A 441 -24.46 -3.35 -3.89
C CYS A 441 -25.86 -3.62 -3.33
N SER A 442 -26.04 -4.80 -2.73
CA SER A 442 -27.30 -5.29 -2.17
C SER A 442 -27.02 -6.09 -0.90
N GLU A 443 -28.07 -6.49 -0.18
CA GLU A 443 -27.93 -7.29 1.04
C GLU A 443 -27.28 -8.66 0.75
N PRO A 444 -26.54 -9.24 1.71
CA PRO A 444 -26.27 -8.76 3.07
C PRO A 444 -25.22 -7.65 3.14
N PHE A 445 -25.39 -6.68 4.05
CA PHE A 445 -24.43 -5.59 4.25
C PHE A 445 -23.38 -5.94 5.33
N GLY A 446 -22.17 -5.43 5.16
CA GLY A 446 -21.09 -5.54 6.13
C GLY A 446 -19.70 -5.51 5.49
N ILE A 447 -18.78 -6.26 6.07
CA ILE A 447 -17.42 -6.44 5.54
C ILE A 447 -17.38 -7.64 4.60
N GLU A 448 -17.01 -7.32 3.36
CA GLU A 448 -16.94 -8.24 2.24
C GLU A 448 -15.52 -8.27 1.67
N ASN A 449 -15.18 -9.35 0.97
CA ASN A 449 -13.87 -9.50 0.35
C ASN A 449 -14.01 -9.98 -1.09
N MET A 450 -13.24 -9.39 -2.00
CA MET A 450 -13.05 -9.92 -3.33
C MET A 450 -11.64 -10.48 -3.46
N GLN A 451 -11.53 -11.79 -3.66
CA GLN A 451 -10.27 -12.47 -3.93
C GLN A 451 -10.15 -12.70 -5.43
N VAL A 452 -9.06 -12.22 -6.00
CA VAL A 452 -8.75 -12.34 -7.43
C VAL A 452 -7.48 -13.14 -7.59
N ASN A 453 -7.59 -14.23 -8.32
CA ASN A 453 -6.48 -15.14 -8.59
C ASN A 453 -6.18 -15.08 -10.08
N ALA A 454 -4.90 -15.19 -10.42
CA ALA A 454 -4.44 -15.27 -11.80
C ALA A 454 -3.52 -16.47 -11.99
N LEU A 455 -3.68 -17.21 -13.09
CA LEU A 455 -2.85 -18.36 -13.47
C LEU A 455 -2.53 -18.34 -14.97
N THR A 456 -1.32 -18.76 -15.36
CA THR A 456 -0.98 -18.94 -16.80
C THR A 456 -1.61 -20.17 -17.44
N LYS A 457 -2.36 -20.97 -16.68
CA LYS A 457 -3.17 -22.09 -17.15
C LYS A 457 -4.60 -21.97 -16.58
N PRO A 458 -5.61 -22.57 -17.21
CA PRO A 458 -6.96 -22.61 -16.66
C PRO A 458 -7.00 -23.18 -15.25
N PHE A 459 -7.95 -22.71 -14.46
CA PHE A 459 -8.14 -23.14 -13.08
C PHE A 459 -8.78 -24.52 -12.99
N GLU A 460 -8.52 -25.23 -11.89
CA GLU A 460 -9.34 -26.39 -11.54
C GLU A 460 -10.73 -25.91 -11.11
N PRO A 461 -11.81 -26.57 -11.55
CA PRO A 461 -13.17 -26.12 -11.26
C PRO A 461 -13.47 -26.16 -9.76
N LEU A 462 -14.20 -25.15 -9.29
CA LEU A 462 -14.78 -25.14 -7.95
C LEU A 462 -16.11 -25.86 -7.94
N ASN A 463 -16.48 -26.41 -6.78
CA ASN A 463 -17.83 -26.94 -6.61
C ASN A 463 -18.78 -25.77 -6.39
N THR A 464 -19.73 -25.59 -7.32
CA THR A 464 -20.72 -24.50 -7.27
C THR A 464 -22.15 -25.02 -7.35
N VAL A 465 -23.07 -24.24 -6.79
CA VAL A 465 -24.53 -24.42 -6.88
C VAL A 465 -25.12 -23.11 -7.40
N GLU A 466 -25.95 -23.19 -8.43
CA GLU A 466 -26.63 -22.00 -8.96
C GLU A 466 -27.80 -21.61 -8.04
N GLN A 467 -27.76 -20.37 -7.54
CA GLN A 467 -28.82 -19.80 -6.72
C GLN A 467 -29.01 -18.33 -7.11
N GLU A 468 -30.24 -17.97 -7.48
CA GLU A 468 -30.64 -16.59 -7.81
C GLU A 468 -29.77 -15.93 -8.91
N GLY A 469 -29.28 -16.74 -9.87
CA GLY A 469 -28.43 -16.27 -10.98
C GLY A 469 -26.94 -16.17 -10.63
N TYR A 470 -26.54 -16.53 -9.42
CA TYR A 470 -25.14 -16.58 -8.98
C TYR A 470 -24.66 -18.01 -8.77
N GLN A 471 -23.38 -18.24 -9.05
CA GLN A 471 -22.72 -19.50 -8.71
C GLN A 471 -22.18 -19.44 -7.27
N ILE A 472 -22.89 -20.07 -6.34
CA ILE A 472 -22.49 -20.16 -4.94
C ILE A 472 -21.48 -21.27 -4.77
N ILE A 473 -20.32 -20.98 -4.19
CA ILE A 473 -19.23 -21.93 -3.97
C ILE A 473 -19.48 -22.73 -2.69
N SER A 474 -19.59 -24.05 -2.81
CA SER A 474 -19.75 -24.96 -1.67
C SER A 474 -18.43 -25.35 -1.00
N ASP A 475 -17.30 -25.17 -1.70
CA ASP A 475 -15.96 -25.45 -1.17
C ASP A 475 -15.60 -24.52 0.00
N GLY A 476 -14.98 -25.04 1.07
CA GLY A 476 -14.43 -24.24 2.18
C GLY A 476 -13.34 -23.25 1.75
N VAL A 477 -13.12 -22.14 2.49
CA VAL A 477 -12.06 -21.15 2.20
C VAL A 477 -10.69 -21.83 2.01
N GLY A 478 -10.32 -22.72 2.93
CA GLY A 478 -9.07 -23.49 2.83
C GLY A 478 -9.00 -24.39 1.58
N ALA A 479 -10.11 -24.93 1.11
CA ALA A 479 -10.16 -25.73 -0.11
C ALA A 479 -10.01 -24.87 -1.38
N ILE A 480 -10.65 -23.69 -1.41
CA ILE A 480 -10.48 -22.70 -2.49
C ILE A 480 -9.02 -22.26 -2.57
N VAL A 481 -8.43 -21.89 -1.44
CA VAL A 481 -7.01 -21.52 -1.32
C VAL A 481 -6.12 -22.69 -1.74
N ALA A 482 -6.39 -23.92 -1.30
CA ALA A 482 -5.58 -25.09 -1.69
C ALA A 482 -5.66 -25.41 -3.20
N LYS A 483 -6.84 -25.32 -3.82
CA LYS A 483 -7.02 -25.52 -5.27
C LYS A 483 -6.33 -24.43 -6.11
N THR A 484 -6.13 -23.25 -5.52
CA THR A 484 -5.49 -22.11 -6.19
C THR A 484 -3.98 -22.06 -5.94
N ARG A 485 -3.55 -22.36 -4.71
CA ARG A 485 -2.16 -22.22 -4.24
C ARG A 485 -1.38 -23.52 -4.17
N GLY A 486 -2.03 -24.68 -4.26
CA GLY A 486 -1.47 -26.01 -3.98
C GLY A 486 -0.21 -26.37 -4.78
N PHE A 487 0.67 -27.19 -4.18
CA PHE A 487 1.92 -27.62 -4.78
C PHE A 487 1.69 -28.47 -6.04
N LYS A 488 2.27 -28.05 -7.18
CA LYS A 488 2.36 -28.86 -8.40
C LYS A 488 3.84 -29.14 -8.74
N ARG A 489 4.07 -30.20 -9.52
CA ARG A 489 5.40 -30.76 -9.85
C ARG A 489 6.33 -29.70 -10.47
N ALA A 490 7.62 -29.78 -10.13
CA ALA A 490 8.68 -28.83 -10.52
C ALA A 490 8.90 -28.61 -12.03
N SER A 491 8.24 -29.38 -12.90
CA SER A 491 8.39 -29.30 -14.37
C SER A 491 7.40 -28.37 -15.07
N ASP A 492 6.42 -27.81 -14.35
CA ASP A 492 5.40 -26.91 -14.90
C ASP A 492 5.56 -25.52 -14.26
N GLN A 493 6.20 -24.58 -14.97
CA GLN A 493 6.27 -23.17 -14.56
C GLN A 493 4.90 -22.48 -14.74
N VAL A 494 3.91 -22.86 -13.92
CA VAL A 494 2.64 -22.11 -13.83
C VAL A 494 2.89 -20.88 -12.98
N LEU A 495 2.86 -19.72 -13.63
CA LEU A 495 2.97 -18.43 -12.94
C LEU A 495 1.61 -18.12 -12.32
N LYS A 496 1.63 -17.55 -11.12
CA LYS A 496 0.43 -17.28 -10.33
C LYS A 496 0.54 -15.95 -9.61
N ALA A 497 -0.59 -15.28 -9.44
CA ALA A 497 -0.72 -14.04 -8.68
C ALA A 497 -2.04 -14.02 -7.92
N GLU A 498 -2.07 -13.32 -6.79
CA GLU A 498 -3.28 -13.14 -6.01
C GLU A 498 -3.41 -11.69 -5.53
N ARG A 499 -4.64 -11.16 -5.59
CA ARG A 499 -5.01 -9.86 -5.03
C ARG A 499 -6.30 -9.95 -4.24
N ARG A 500 -6.45 -9.03 -3.29
CA ARG A 500 -7.62 -8.94 -2.43
C ARG A 500 -8.08 -7.50 -2.29
N LEU A 501 -9.38 -7.27 -2.44
CA LEU A 501 -10.03 -6.02 -2.05
C LEU A 501 -10.92 -6.28 -0.83
N THR A 502 -10.83 -5.38 0.17
CA THR A 502 -11.76 -5.33 1.30
C THR A 502 -12.78 -4.25 1.01
N ILE A 503 -14.06 -4.62 1.07
CA ILE A 503 -15.18 -3.74 0.72
C ILE A 503 -16.09 -3.63 1.94
N SER A 504 -16.48 -2.41 2.29
CA SER A 504 -17.48 -2.16 3.32
C SER A 504 -18.79 -1.73 2.66
N THR A 505 -19.81 -2.56 2.77
CA THR A 505 -21.15 -2.34 2.22
C THR A 505 -22.11 -1.87 3.32
N PHE A 506 -23.03 -0.96 2.96
CA PHE A 506 -23.96 -0.37 3.92
C PHE A 506 -25.38 -0.25 3.36
N PRO A 507 -26.42 -0.32 4.21
CA PRO A 507 -27.78 0.06 3.82
C PRO A 507 -27.86 1.51 3.33
N SER A 508 -28.88 1.82 2.54
CA SER A 508 -29.13 3.18 2.07
C SER A 508 -29.23 4.18 3.23
N GLY A 509 -28.63 5.36 3.04
CA GLY A 509 -28.66 6.45 4.04
C GLY A 509 -27.59 6.39 5.13
N THR A 510 -26.83 5.29 5.26
CA THR A 510 -25.76 5.16 6.29
C THR A 510 -24.60 6.16 6.10
N ILE A 511 -24.26 6.54 4.87
CA ILE A 511 -23.15 7.44 4.53
C ILE A 511 -23.54 8.93 4.54
N LYS A 512 -24.84 9.24 4.66
CA LYS A 512 -25.37 10.61 4.56
C LYS A 512 -25.25 11.41 5.85
#